data_AF-S9TDD1-F1
#
_entry.id   AF-S9TDD1-F1
#
_cell.length_a   1.000
_cell.length_b   1.000
_cell.length_c   1.000
_cell.angle_alpha   90.00
_cell.angle_beta   90.00
_cell.angle_gamma   90.00
#
_symmetry.space_group_name_H-M   'P 1'
#
loop_
_entity.id
_entity.type
_entity.pdbx_description
1 polymer ?
#
loop_
_entity_poly.entity_id
_entity_poly.type
_entity_poly.pdbx_seq_one_letter_code
_entity_poly.pdbx_strand_id
1 'polypeptide(L)'
;NAFAALGALNSGITGFMCSIHAESPHQVLNRKFEQNIAWAGQSMPRISEFLAELVDVIVQIKRDRDGYRRITDIYEPRAGRWVMKDGTLSERSAA
;
A
#
# COMPACT_ATOMS: atom_id res chain seq x y z
N ASN A 1 -10.32 -6.85 7.60
CA ASN A 1 -10.73 -5.58 8.24
C ASN A 1 -9.49 -4.69 8.38
N ALA A 2 -9.48 -3.51 7.75
CA ALA A 2 -8.33 -2.59 7.75
C ALA A 2 -7.98 -2.02 9.13
N PHE A 3 -8.97 -1.92 10.04
CA PHE A 3 -8.73 -1.47 11.42
C PHE A 3 -7.80 -2.42 12.18
N ALA A 4 -8.09 -3.73 12.10
CA ALA A 4 -7.26 -4.76 12.73
C ALA A 4 -5.86 -4.83 12.10
N ALA A 5 -5.74 -4.60 10.79
CA ALA A 5 -4.46 -4.52 10.10
C ALA A 5 -3.58 -3.40 10.67
N LEU A 6 -4.15 -2.20 10.89
CA LEU A 6 -3.43 -1.09 11.48
C LEU A 6 -3.07 -1.33 12.96
N GLY A 7 -3.94 -1.97 13.72
CA GLY A 7 -3.63 -2.39 15.09
C GLY A 7 -2.43 -3.36 15.14
N ALA A 8 -2.37 -4.32 14.21
CA ALA A 8 -1.26 -5.26 14.09
C ALA A 8 0.06 -4.57 13.70
N LEU A 9 0.01 -3.63 12.76
CA LEU A 9 1.19 -2.84 12.39
C LEU A 9 1.69 -1.99 13.55
N ASN A 10 0.78 -1.34 14.28
CA ASN A 10 1.13 -0.45 15.39
C ASN A 10 1.64 -1.19 16.64
N SER A 11 1.33 -2.48 16.81
CA SER A 11 1.84 -3.30 17.92
C SER A 11 3.22 -3.90 17.66
N GLY A 12 3.82 -3.62 16.50
CA GLY A 12 5.17 -4.09 16.16
C GLY A 12 5.22 -5.51 15.61
N ILE A 13 4.12 -6.04 15.07
CA ILE A 13 4.12 -7.35 14.41
C ILE A 13 4.98 -7.28 13.14
N THR A 14 6.02 -8.10 13.09
CA THR A 14 6.91 -8.24 11.93
C THR A 14 6.31 -9.15 10.86
N GLY A 15 6.52 -8.84 9.58
CA GLY A 15 6.10 -9.70 8.47
C GLY A 15 4.59 -9.67 8.19
N PHE A 16 3.88 -8.64 8.67
CA PHE A 16 2.47 -8.45 8.36
C PHE A 16 2.24 -8.28 6.86
N MET A 17 1.25 -9.01 6.32
CA MET A 17 0.83 -8.90 4.93
C MET A 17 -0.69 -8.86 4.83
N CYS A 18 -1.20 -8.01 3.95
CA CYS A 18 -2.62 -7.98 3.61
C CYS A 18 -2.83 -7.57 2.16
N SER A 19 -4.05 -7.78 1.66
CA SER A 19 -4.50 -7.28 0.35
C SER A 19 -5.64 -6.30 0.52
N ILE A 20 -5.66 -5.27 -0.33
CA ILE A 20 -6.76 -4.29 -0.39
C ILE A 20 -7.06 -3.94 -1.85
N HIS A 21 -8.34 -3.76 -2.18
CA HIS A 21 -8.75 -3.31 -3.51
C HIS A 21 -8.46 -1.81 -3.68
N ALA A 22 -7.56 -1.48 -4.61
CA ALA A 22 -7.16 -0.12 -4.94
C ALA A 22 -6.64 -0.03 -6.38
N GLU A 23 -6.76 1.15 -6.99
CA GLU A 23 -6.26 1.42 -8.35
C GLU A 23 -4.80 1.89 -8.37
N SER A 24 -4.25 2.28 -7.22
CA SER A 24 -2.84 2.66 -7.08
C SER A 24 -2.36 2.55 -5.63
N PRO A 25 -1.03 2.41 -5.41
CA PRO A 25 -0.45 2.48 -4.06
C PRO A 25 -0.79 3.78 -3.32
N HIS A 26 -0.91 4.90 -4.03
CA HIS A 26 -1.29 6.17 -3.42
C HIS A 26 -2.74 6.17 -2.91
N GLN A 27 -3.67 5.48 -3.59
CA GLN A 27 -5.03 5.32 -3.07
C GLN A 27 -5.03 4.49 -1.78
N VAL A 28 -4.16 3.48 -1.67
CA VAL A 28 -4.03 2.66 -0.46
C VAL A 28 -3.70 3.55 0.74
N LEU A 29 -2.67 4.39 0.60
CA LEU A 29 -2.18 5.26 1.67
C LEU A 29 -3.17 6.36 2.05
N ASN A 30 -3.79 7.00 1.05
CA ASN A 30 -4.52 8.25 1.29
C ASN A 30 -6.03 8.07 1.42
N ARG A 31 -6.59 6.89 1.13
CA ARG A 31 -8.05 6.75 1.00
C ARG A 31 -8.60 5.39 1.41
N LYS A 32 -8.01 4.29 0.93
CA LYS A 32 -8.69 2.98 0.99
C LYS A 32 -8.77 2.39 2.40
N PHE A 33 -7.74 2.57 3.22
CA PHE A 33 -7.79 2.15 4.62
C PHE A 33 -8.81 2.96 5.42
N GLU A 34 -8.83 4.28 5.25
CA GLU A 34 -9.80 5.17 5.89
C GLU A 34 -11.24 4.82 5.49
N GLN A 35 -11.50 4.60 4.20
CA GLN A 35 -12.81 4.16 3.72
C GLN A 35 -13.23 2.81 4.31
N ASN A 36 -12.32 1.84 4.37
CA ASN A 36 -12.63 0.52 4.93
C ASN A 36 -12.93 0.58 6.43
N ILE A 37 -12.19 1.41 7.18
CA ILE A 37 -12.41 1.67 8.61
C ILE A 37 -13.77 2.36 8.83
N ALA A 38 -14.07 3.40 8.03
CA ALA A 38 -15.32 4.13 8.11
C ALA A 38 -16.55 3.23 7.82
N TRP A 39 -16.46 2.35 6.81
CA TRP A 39 -17.52 1.37 6.53
C TRP A 39 -17.73 0.34 7.63
N ALA A 40 -16.70 0.08 8.45
CA ALA A 40 -16.83 -0.73 9.65
C ALA A 40 -17.41 0.05 10.86
N GLY A 41 -17.83 1.31 10.67
CA GLY A 41 -18.33 2.18 11.74
C GLY A 41 -17.26 2.64 12.72
N GLN A 42 -15.98 2.55 12.32
CA GLN A 42 -14.83 2.95 13.14
C GLN A 42 -14.21 4.23 12.58
N SER A 43 -13.37 4.88 13.39
CA SER A 43 -12.56 6.01 12.93
C SER A 43 -11.19 5.96 13.59
N MET A 44 -10.17 6.43 12.88
CA MET A 44 -8.83 6.61 13.44
C MET A 44 -8.19 7.83 12.78
N PRO A 45 -7.62 8.76 13.56
CA PRO A 45 -6.91 9.91 12.97
C PRO A 45 -5.59 9.45 12.34
N ARG A 46 -5.08 10.24 11.38
CA ARG A 46 -3.71 10.12 10.83
C ARG A 46 -3.40 8.75 10.19
N ILE A 47 -4.41 8.04 9.68
CA ILE A 47 -4.25 6.73 9.01
C ILE A 47 -3.18 6.77 7.91
N SER A 48 -3.20 7.81 7.08
CA SER A 48 -2.25 7.96 5.97
C SER A 48 -0.80 8.06 6.44
N GLU A 49 -0.55 8.79 7.53
CA GLU A 49 0.76 8.94 8.15
C GLU A 49 1.23 7.62 8.76
N PHE A 50 0.37 6.92 9.51
CA PHE A 50 0.69 5.60 10.03
C PHE A 50 1.06 4.61 8.92
N LEU A 51 0.32 4.61 7.81
CA LEU A 51 0.65 3.74 6.68
C LEU A 51 1.96 4.12 6.01
N ALA A 52 2.25 5.42 5.87
CA ALA A 52 3.51 5.89 5.31
C ALA A 52 4.72 5.47 6.16
N GLU A 53 4.56 5.40 7.48
CA GLU A 53 5.63 5.03 8.41
C GLU A 53 5.76 3.52 8.63
N LEU A 54 4.66 2.77 8.64
CA LEU A 54 4.62 1.37 9.07
C LEU A 54 4.61 0.38 7.91
N VAL A 55 4.23 0.78 6.69
CA VAL A 55 4.20 -0.10 5.52
C VAL A 55 5.53 -0.04 4.79
N ASP A 56 6.21 -1.18 4.71
CA ASP A 56 7.50 -1.28 4.02
C ASP A 56 7.35 -1.27 2.50
N VAL A 57 6.37 -2.02 1.96
CA VAL A 57 6.18 -2.17 0.52
C VAL A 57 4.70 -2.33 0.15
N ILE A 58 4.32 -1.75 -0.98
CA ILE A 58 3.03 -1.96 -1.64
C ILE A 58 3.32 -2.50 -3.04
N VAL A 59 2.76 -3.66 -3.35
CA VAL A 59 2.83 -4.30 -4.67
C VAL A 59 1.47 -4.20 -5.34
N GLN A 60 1.38 -3.40 -6.41
CA GLN A 60 0.16 -3.24 -7.20
C GLN A 60 0.12 -4.24 -8.33
N ILE A 61 -0.98 -4.99 -8.42
CA ILE A 61 -1.27 -5.87 -9.54
C ILE A 61 -2.43 -5.25 -10.32
N LYS A 62 -2.29 -5.14 -11.64
CA LYS A 62 -3.36 -4.72 -12.56
C LYS A 62 -3.56 -5.76 -13.65
N ARG A 63 -4.78 -5.82 -14.19
CA ARG A 63 -5.08 -6.58 -15.40
C ARG A 63 -4.93 -5.67 -16.60
N ASP A 64 -4.06 -6.04 -17.53
CA ASP A 64 -3.81 -5.27 -18.74
C ASP A 64 -4.88 -5.54 -19.81
N ARG A 65 -4.89 -4.74 -20.87
CA ARG A 65 -5.79 -4.88 -22.02
C ARG A 65 -5.63 -6.22 -22.73
N ASP A 66 -4.42 -6.77 -22.70
CA ASP A 66 -4.09 -8.10 -23.23
C ASP A 66 -4.69 -9.25 -22.39
N GLY A 67 -5.36 -8.94 -21.29
CA GLY A 67 -6.03 -9.90 -20.41
C GLY A 67 -5.14 -10.51 -19.31
N TYR A 68 -3.83 -10.31 -19.38
CA TYR A 68 -2.85 -10.79 -18.38
C TYR A 68 -2.81 -9.89 -17.14
N ARG A 69 -2.43 -10.48 -16.00
CA ARG A 69 -2.15 -9.75 -14.76
C ARG A 69 -0.65 -9.49 -14.65
N ARG A 70 -0.27 -8.26 -14.34
CA ARG A 70 1.12 -7.85 -14.17
C ARG A 70 1.25 -7.06 -12.88
N ILE A 71 2.39 -7.20 -12.22
CA ILE A 71 2.81 -6.22 -11.22
C ILE A 71 3.12 -4.95 -12.00
N THR A 72 2.38 -3.88 -11.74
CA THR A 72 2.58 -2.59 -12.43
C THR A 72 3.35 -1.62 -11.58
N ASP A 73 3.22 -1.72 -10.26
CA ASP A 73 3.84 -0.76 -9.36
C ASP A 73 4.36 -1.46 -8.11
N ILE A 74 5.56 -1.07 -7.69
CA ILE A 74 6.17 -1.44 -6.42
C ILE A 74 6.59 -0.13 -5.77
N TYR A 75 5.91 0.24 -4.69
CA TYR A 75 6.13 1.49 -3.96
C TYR A 75 6.61 1.17 -2.54
N GLU A 76 7.59 1.92 -2.05
CA GLU A 76 8.10 1.84 -0.69
C GLU A 76 7.72 3.12 0.07
N PRO A 77 6.60 3.11 0.83
CA PRO A 77 6.05 4.31 1.45
C PRO A 77 7.02 5.02 2.38
N ARG A 78 7.71 4.27 3.25
CA ARG A 78 8.67 4.82 4.22
C ARG A 78 9.81 5.59 3.56
N ALA A 79 10.24 5.16 2.37
CA ALA A 79 11.30 5.81 1.61
C ALA A 79 10.78 6.82 0.58
N GLY A 80 9.46 6.95 0.41
CA GLY A 80 8.84 7.83 -0.57
C GLY A 80 9.22 7.53 -2.02
N ARG A 81 9.62 6.28 -2.35
CA ARG A 81 10.20 5.93 -3.66
C ARG A 81 9.48 4.80 -4.37
N TRP A 82 9.55 4.86 -5.70
CA TRP A 82 9.09 3.77 -6.57
C TRP A 82 10.27 2.85 -6.89
N VAL A 83 10.09 1.55 -6.70
CA VAL A 83 10.97 0.51 -7.25
C VAL A 83 10.52 0.14 -8.66
N MET A 84 9.21 0.14 -8.89
CA MET A 84 8.59 0.00 -10.20
C MET A 84 7.39 0.94 -10.29
N LYS A 85 7.17 1.58 -11.43
CA LYS A 85 6.00 2.38 -11.71
C LYS A 85 5.52 2.17 -13.14
N ASP A 86 4.22 1.93 -13.32
CA ASP A 86 3.61 1.69 -14.63
C ASP A 86 4.35 0.61 -15.46
N GLY A 87 4.81 -0.46 -14.79
CA GLY A 87 5.53 -1.58 -15.38
C GLY A 87 7.02 -1.35 -15.64
N THR A 88 7.53 -0.15 -15.36
CA THR A 88 8.94 0.21 -15.57
C THR A 88 9.69 0.18 -14.25
N LEU A 89 10.79 -0.57 -14.18
CA LEU A 89 11.68 -0.58 -13.01
C LEU A 89 12.43 0.75 -12.94
N SER A 90 12.54 1.30 -11.74
CA SER A 90 13.38 2.48 -11.49
C SER A 90 14.85 2.11 -11.66
N GLU A 91 15.61 2.97 -12.33
CA GLU A 91 17.06 2.83 -12.38
C GLU A 91 17.63 2.89 -10.97
N ARG A 92 18.45 1.90 -10.61
CA ARG A 92 19.25 2.01 -9.39
C ARG A 92 20.40 2.96 -9.74
N SER A 93 20.48 4.10 -9.07
CA SER A 93 21.76 4.81 -8.98
C SER A 93 22.76 3.80 -8.43
N ALA A 94 23.75 3.41 -9.23
CA ALA A 94 24.85 2.59 -8.73
C ALA A 94 25.47 3.34 -7.55
N ALA A 95 25.47 2.69 -6.38
CA ALA A 95 26.18 3.17 -5.21
C ALA A 95 27.68 3.11 -5.42
#